data_AF-X1FD67-F1
#
_entry.id   AF-X1FD67-F1
#
_cell.length_a   1.000
_cell.length_b   1.000
_cell.length_c   1.000
_cell.angle_alpha   90.00
_cell.angle_beta   90.00
_cell.angle_gamma   90.00
#
_symmetry.space_group_name_H-M   'P 1'
#
loop_
_entity.id
_entity.type
_entity.pdbx_description
1 polymer ?
#
loop_
_entity_poly.entity_id
_entity_poly.type
_entity_poly.pdbx_seq_one_letter_code
_entity_poly.pdbx_strand_id
1 'polypeptide(L)'
;MKNKYCLEHGQVVTKEEKISQELAYNMEGYLKDLIAYEIVYTKGDTVNGAVPVGQTCGLIDSIIDVDDIVSGYSKKAEELLKKLCSNIS
;
A
#
# COMPACT_ATOMS: atom_id res chain seq x y z
N MET A 1 -4.17 3.11 7.35
CA MET A 1 -5.45 2.37 7.41
C MET A 1 -5.63 1.86 8.83
N LYS A 2 -6.83 1.99 9.42
CA LYS A 2 -7.13 1.47 10.76
C LYS A 2 -8.20 0.39 10.62
N ASN A 3 -7.81 -0.84 10.29
CA ASN A 3 -8.71 -1.99 10.30
C ASN A 3 -8.42 -2.89 11.50
N LYS A 4 -9.33 -3.83 11.80
CA LYS A 4 -9.23 -4.71 12.96
C LYS A 4 -7.94 -5.54 12.91
N TYR A 5 -7.62 -6.12 11.76
CA TYR A 5 -6.40 -6.92 11.57
C TYR A 5 -5.13 -6.15 11.95
N CYS A 6 -4.94 -4.93 11.42
CA CYS A 6 -3.78 -4.10 11.72
C CYS A 6 -3.69 -3.69 13.20
N LEU A 7 -4.81 -3.50 13.88
CA LEU A 7 -4.83 -3.16 15.31
C LEU A 7 -4.38 -4.34 16.18
N GLU A 8 -4.72 -5.56 15.78
CA GLU A 8 -4.41 -6.78 16.52
C GLU A 8 -2.97 -7.30 16.27
N HIS A 9 -2.41 -7.03 15.07
CA HIS A 9 -1.10 -7.56 14.66
C HIS A 9 0.08 -6.59 14.85
N GLY A 10 -0.18 -5.40 15.42
CA GLY A 10 0.84 -4.46 15.88
C GLY A 10 1.69 -3.82 14.77
N GLN A 11 2.48 -2.82 15.15
CA GLN A 11 3.54 -2.26 14.31
C GLN A 11 4.87 -2.86 14.74
N VAL A 12 5.69 -3.30 13.79
CA VAL A 12 7.11 -3.58 14.03
C VAL A 12 7.84 -2.25 13.92
N VAL A 13 8.44 -1.79 15.03
CA VAL A 13 8.95 -0.41 15.14
C VAL A 13 10.46 -0.35 14.96
N THR A 14 11.17 -1.44 15.27
CA THR A 14 12.63 -1.50 15.19
C THR A 14 13.11 -2.58 14.21
N LYS A 15 14.36 -2.42 13.75
CA LYS A 15 15.03 -3.38 12.89
C LYS A 15 15.22 -4.72 13.60
N GLU A 16 15.59 -4.67 14.88
CA GLU A 16 15.86 -5.84 15.71
C GLU A 16 14.60 -6.69 15.92
N GLU A 17 13.45 -6.05 16.18
CA GLU A 17 12.16 -6.73 16.24
C GLU A 17 11.82 -7.42 14.92
N LYS A 18 12.10 -6.76 13.78
CA LYS A 18 11.83 -7.35 12.46
C LYS A 18 12.69 -8.58 12.20
N ILE A 19 13.98 -8.50 12.50
CA ILE A 19 14.91 -9.63 12.37
C ILE A 19 14.46 -10.79 13.26
N SER A 20 14.09 -10.53 14.52
CA SER A 20 13.60 -11.57 15.42
C SER A 20 12.30 -12.21 14.91
N GLN A 21 11.39 -11.41 14.34
CA GLN A 21 10.16 -11.91 13.74
C GLN A 21 10.44 -12.82 12.54
N GLU A 22 11.34 -12.40 11.65
CA GLU A 22 11.73 -13.17 10.45
C GLU A 22 12.43 -14.48 10.82
N LEU A 23 13.29 -14.48 11.84
CA LEU A 23 13.95 -15.69 12.34
C LEU A 23 12.99 -16.68 13.02
N ALA A 24 11.93 -16.19 13.65
CA ALA A 24 10.90 -17.01 14.27
C ALA A 24 9.79 -17.45 13.28
N TYR A 25 9.84 -16.96 12.04
CA TYR A 25 8.81 -17.18 11.05
C TYR A 25 8.80 -18.64 10.56
N ASN A 26 7.64 -19.28 10.67
CA ASN A 26 7.46 -20.69 10.33
C ASN A 26 6.36 -20.86 9.28
N MET A 27 6.20 -22.10 8.78
CA MET A 27 5.23 -22.41 7.73
C MET A 27 3.77 -22.09 8.14
N GLU A 28 3.42 -22.23 9.42
CA GLU A 28 2.07 -21.92 9.89
C GLU A 28 1.81 -20.41 9.86
N GLY A 29 2.76 -19.60 10.33
CA GLY A 29 2.70 -18.14 10.23
C GLY A 29 2.62 -17.68 8.78
N TYR A 30 3.41 -18.30 7.89
CA TYR A 30 3.36 -18.04 6.46
C TYR A 30 1.99 -18.31 5.85
N LEU A 31 1.39 -19.47 6.15
CA LEU A 31 0.07 -19.81 5.62
C LEU A 31 -1.02 -18.86 6.15
N LYS A 32 -0.94 -18.46 7.43
CA LYS A 32 -1.88 -17.48 8.02
C LYS A 32 -1.80 -16.12 7.31
N ASP A 33 -0.60 -15.63 7.03
CA ASP A 33 -0.41 -14.37 6.32
C ASP A 33 -0.98 -14.44 4.89
N LEU A 34 -0.73 -15.54 4.16
CA LEU A 34 -1.31 -15.73 2.82
C LEU A 34 -2.84 -15.71 2.83
N ILE A 35 -3.47 -16.37 3.79
CA ILE A 35 -4.93 -16.37 3.94
C ILE A 35 -5.43 -14.95 4.26
N ALA A 36 -4.74 -14.22 5.15
CA ALA A 36 -5.10 -12.86 5.50
C ALA A 36 -5.01 -11.90 4.30
N TYR A 37 -4.07 -12.11 3.38
CA TYR A 37 -4.01 -11.38 2.10
C TYR A 37 -5.12 -11.82 1.14
N GLU A 38 -5.33 -13.13 0.98
CA GLU A 38 -6.27 -13.70 0.02
C GLU A 38 -7.70 -13.18 0.24
N ILE A 39 -8.17 -13.13 1.49
CA ILE A 39 -9.56 -12.73 1.80
C ILE A 39 -9.87 -11.29 1.42
N VAL A 40 -8.86 -10.41 1.39
CA VAL A 40 -9.04 -9.01 0.94
C VAL A 40 -9.39 -8.99 -0.55
N TYR A 41 -8.65 -9.74 -1.37
CA TYR A 41 -8.79 -9.70 -2.83
C TYR A 41 -9.92 -10.60 -3.35
N THR A 42 -10.19 -11.72 -2.68
CA THR A 42 -11.18 -12.70 -3.14
C THR A 42 -12.57 -12.49 -2.54
N LYS A 43 -12.65 -11.98 -1.30
CA LYS A 43 -13.90 -11.82 -0.56
C LYS A 43 -14.21 -10.36 -0.21
N GLY A 44 -13.28 -9.44 -0.45
CA GLY A 44 -13.44 -8.03 -0.08
C GLY A 44 -13.40 -7.79 1.44
N ASP A 45 -12.93 -8.74 2.25
CA ASP A 45 -12.89 -8.59 3.71
C ASP A 45 -11.70 -7.72 4.12
N THR A 46 -11.92 -6.41 4.10
CA THR A 46 -10.96 -5.40 4.53
C THR A 46 -10.95 -5.18 6.05
N VAL A 47 -11.85 -5.82 6.80
CA VAL A 47 -11.91 -5.71 8.26
C VAL A 47 -10.96 -6.69 8.90
N ASN A 48 -11.04 -7.97 8.51
CA ASN A 48 -10.26 -9.06 9.08
C ASN A 48 -9.02 -9.40 8.25
N GLY A 49 -8.89 -8.88 7.03
CA GLY A 49 -7.75 -9.14 6.15
C GLY A 49 -6.58 -8.17 6.34
N ALA A 50 -5.40 -8.63 5.92
CA ALA A 50 -4.21 -7.82 5.82
C ALA A 50 -4.24 -7.03 4.50
N VAL A 51 -4.27 -5.69 4.55
CA VAL A 51 -4.35 -4.85 3.35
C VAL A 51 -2.98 -4.24 3.05
N PRO A 52 -2.21 -4.78 2.08
CA PRO A 52 -0.84 -4.35 1.82
C PRO A 52 -0.83 -3.07 0.97
N VAL A 53 -0.96 -1.91 1.60
CA VAL A 53 -0.88 -0.61 0.93
C VAL A 53 0.08 0.34 1.65
N GLY A 54 0.73 1.20 0.86
CA GLY A 54 1.53 2.31 1.37
C GLY A 54 0.68 3.50 1.82
N GLN A 55 1.32 4.49 2.45
CA GLN A 55 0.68 5.72 2.88
C GLN A 55 0.05 6.52 1.72
N THR A 56 0.57 6.34 0.51
CA THR A 56 0.06 6.94 -0.73
C THR A 56 -1.40 6.58 -1.01
N CYS A 57 -1.94 5.50 -0.44
CA CYS A 57 -3.36 5.15 -0.58
C CYS A 57 -4.30 6.26 -0.09
N GLY A 58 -3.86 7.11 0.85
CA GLY A 58 -4.63 8.25 1.33
C GLY A 58 -4.78 9.39 0.30
N LEU A 59 -4.01 9.33 -0.80
CA LEU A 59 -4.07 10.29 -1.92
C LEU A 59 -4.90 9.75 -3.09
N ILE A 60 -5.39 8.50 -3.01
CA ILE A 60 -6.16 7.84 -4.07
C ILE A 60 -7.64 7.94 -3.69
N ASP A 61 -8.41 8.70 -4.46
CA ASP A 61 -9.84 8.98 -4.22
C ASP A 61 -10.77 8.38 -5.27
N SER A 62 -10.21 7.77 -6.31
CA SER A 62 -10.94 7.29 -7.48
C SER A 62 -10.29 6.04 -8.06
N ILE A 63 -11.12 5.20 -8.69
CA ILE A 63 -10.68 4.08 -9.52
C ILE A 63 -10.65 4.60 -10.95
N ILE A 64 -9.50 4.51 -11.59
CA ILE A 64 -9.23 5.04 -12.93
C ILE A 64 -8.62 3.95 -13.79
N ASP A 65 -8.83 4.06 -15.10
CA ASP A 65 -8.25 3.15 -16.07
C ASP A 65 -6.71 3.24 -16.03
N VAL A 66 -6.03 2.12 -16.27
CA VAL A 66 -4.58 2.06 -16.19
C VAL A 66 -3.92 2.96 -17.24
N ASP A 67 -4.49 3.06 -18.43
CA ASP A 67 -3.97 3.93 -19.49
C ASP A 67 -4.15 5.41 -19.12
N ASP A 68 -5.25 5.74 -18.44
CA ASP A 68 -5.51 7.09 -17.93
C ASP A 68 -4.58 7.48 -16.78
N ILE A 69 -4.23 6.53 -15.90
CA ILE A 69 -3.20 6.72 -14.86
C ILE A 69 -1.90 7.16 -15.52
N VAL A 70 -1.36 6.34 -16.41
CA VAL A 70 -0.01 6.55 -16.97
C VAL A 70 0.02 7.81 -17.82
N SER A 71 -0.94 7.96 -18.73
CA SER A 71 -0.97 9.11 -19.64
C SER A 71 -1.32 10.41 -18.91
N GLY A 72 -2.25 10.38 -17.95
CA GLY A 72 -2.68 11.54 -17.19
C GLY A 72 -1.59 12.11 -16.29
N TYR A 73 -0.91 11.25 -15.51
CA TYR A 73 0.19 11.70 -14.66
C TYR A 73 1.37 12.24 -15.47
N SER A 74 1.71 11.61 -16.60
CA SER A 74 2.80 12.05 -17.47
C SER A 74 2.54 13.44 -18.06
N LYS A 75 1.33 13.67 -18.60
CA LYS A 75 0.92 14.99 -19.13
C LYS A 75 0.93 16.06 -18.05
N LYS A 76 0.38 15.76 -16.87
CA LYS A 76 0.35 16.71 -15.75
C LYS A 76 1.76 17.08 -15.27
N ALA A 77 2.68 16.12 -15.24
CA ALA A 77 4.08 16.39 -14.94
C ALA A 77 4.72 17.32 -15.99
N GLU A 78 4.48 17.08 -17.27
CA GLU A 78 4.96 17.93 -18.37
C GLU A 78 4.43 19.37 -18.27
N GLU A 79 3.13 19.54 -18.02
CA GLU A 79 2.50 20.85 -17.83
C GLU A 79 3.11 21.62 -16.65
N LEU A 80 3.31 20.94 -15.52
CA LEU A 80 3.95 21.52 -14.34
C LEU A 80 5.39 21.97 -14.64
N LEU A 81 6.18 21.14 -15.34
CA LEU A 81 7.54 21.48 -15.73
C LEU A 81 7.58 22.69 -16.66
N LYS A 82 6.76 22.70 -17.71
CA LYS A 82 6.66 23.83 -18.64
C LYS A 82 6.28 25.13 -17.93
N LYS A 83 5.31 25.08 -17.01
CA LYS A 83 4.87 26.23 -16.21
C LYS A 83 5.95 26.73 -15.27
N LEU A 84 6.72 25.85 -14.64
CA LEU A 84 7.85 26.24 -13.80
C LEU A 84 8.92 26.94 -14.63
N CYS A 85 9.29 26.36 -15.78
CA CYS A 85 10.29 26.94 -16.68
C CYS A 85 9.87 28.32 -17.21
N SER A 86 8.59 28.54 -17.54
CA SER A 86 8.11 29.85 -17.99
C SER A 86 8.19 30.94 -16.92
N ASN A 87 8.16 30.56 -15.63
CA ASN A 87 8.21 31.48 -14.50
C ASN A 87 9.64 31.74 -13.98
N ILE A 88 10.65 31.09 -14.56
CA ILE A 88 12.07 31.25 -14.23
C ILE A 88 12.74 32.31 -15.15
N SER A 89 11.99 32.89 -16.10
CA SER A 89 12.46 33.97 -17.00
C SER A 89 12.25 35.37 -16.43
#